data_AF-W7TDQ9-F1
#
_entry.id   AF-W7TDQ9-F1
#
_cell.length_a   1.000
_cell.length_b   1.000
_cell.length_c   1.000
_cell.angle_alpha   90.00
_cell.angle_beta   90.00
_cell.angle_gamma   90.00
#
_symmetry.space_group_name_H-M   'P 1'
#
loop_
_entity.id
_entity.type
_entity.pdbx_description
1 polymer ?
#
loop_
_entity_poly.entity_id
_entity_poly.type
_entity_poly.pdbx_seq_one_letter_code
_entity_poly.pdbx_strand_id
1 'polypeptide(L)'
;PPSLHPSLPFSGAYDAVLLANVLCRLPDPRLALEMIGGREGGREGVLAPGGLFMLTTPFSWKECFTPKEKWLGGAAPDGKDSHAELKRLMGGLGFKLLKEQEMPLIIHQHARLFELITPMATVWQKM
;
A
#
# COMPACT_ATOMS: atom_id res chain seq x y z
N PRO A 1 4.58 -4.51 -30.70
CA PRO A 1 3.23 -5.04 -30.38
C PRO A 1 2.55 -4.17 -29.31
N PRO A 2 1.26 -3.83 -29.44
CA PRO A 2 0.57 -3.13 -28.37
C PRO A 2 0.48 -4.09 -27.17
N SER A 3 1.08 -3.68 -26.05
CA SER A 3 1.06 -4.42 -24.80
C SER A 3 -0.39 -4.57 -24.33
N LEU A 4 -0.89 -5.81 -24.32
CA LEU A 4 -2.10 -6.21 -23.62
C LEU A 4 -1.91 -5.92 -22.13
N HIS A 5 -2.26 -4.72 -21.69
CA HIS A 5 -2.62 -4.49 -20.29
C HIS A 5 -4.09 -4.92 -20.16
N PRO A 6 -4.39 -6.11 -19.59
CA PRO A 6 -5.78 -6.53 -19.41
C PRO A 6 -6.48 -5.48 -18.55
N SER A 7 -7.55 -4.87 -19.05
CA SER A 7 -8.48 -4.04 -18.28
C SER A 7 -8.78 -4.74 -16.94
N LEU A 8 -8.65 -4.05 -15.81
CA LEU A 8 -9.09 -4.62 -14.54
C LEU A 8 -10.61 -4.78 -14.67
N PRO A 9 -11.16 -5.99 -14.48
CA PRO A 9 -12.60 -6.22 -14.65
C PRO A 9 -13.47 -5.47 -13.61
N PHE A 10 -12.85 -4.73 -12.67
CA PHE A 10 -13.47 -4.11 -11.50
C PHE A 10 -13.04 -2.64 -11.31
N SER A 11 -12.83 -1.90 -12.39
CA SER A 11 -12.52 -0.46 -12.32
C SER A 11 -13.60 0.30 -11.55
N GLY A 12 -13.22 1.08 -10.53
CA GLY A 12 -14.15 1.86 -9.71
C GLY A 12 -15.26 1.05 -9.01
N ALA A 13 -15.05 -0.26 -8.79
CA ALA A 13 -16.10 -1.15 -8.31
C ALA A 13 -16.23 -1.22 -6.78
N TYR A 14 -15.28 -0.63 -6.04
CA TYR A 14 -15.24 -0.76 -4.59
C TYR A 14 -15.31 0.60 -3.89
N ASP A 15 -16.19 0.72 -2.91
CA ASP A 15 -16.28 1.88 -2.01
C ASP A 15 -15.19 1.86 -0.94
N ALA A 16 -14.61 0.69 -0.64
CA ALA A 16 -13.52 0.55 0.31
C ALA A 16 -12.55 -0.59 -0.06
N VAL A 17 -11.26 -0.38 0.20
CA VAL A 17 -10.19 -1.38 0.06
C VAL A 17 -9.35 -1.40 1.35
N LEU A 18 -8.98 -2.60 1.80
CA LEU A 18 -8.07 -2.80 2.92
C LEU A 18 -6.82 -3.55 2.44
N LEU A 19 -5.64 -2.98 2.71
CA LEU A 19 -4.35 -3.66 2.57
C LEU A 19 -3.67 -3.75 3.94
N ALA A 20 -3.87 -4.87 4.62
CA ALA A 20 -3.42 -5.05 6.00
C ALA A 20 -2.12 -5.84 6.09
N ASN A 21 -1.01 -5.16 6.41
CA ASN A 21 0.31 -5.74 6.72
C ASN A 21 0.94 -6.58 5.59
N VAL A 22 0.55 -6.34 4.33
CA VAL A 22 1.09 -7.07 3.18
C VAL A 22 1.88 -6.19 2.21
N LEU A 23 1.86 -4.86 2.33
CA LEU A 23 2.54 -3.96 1.37
C LEU A 23 4.03 -4.31 1.21
N CYS A 24 4.74 -4.51 2.32
CA CYS A 24 6.15 -4.90 2.33
C CYS A 24 6.42 -6.40 2.05
N ARG A 25 5.38 -7.12 1.58
CA ARG A 25 5.43 -8.51 1.12
C ARG A 25 5.10 -8.65 -0.36
N LEU A 26 4.86 -7.53 -1.07
CA LEU A 26 4.55 -7.52 -2.49
C LEU A 26 5.82 -7.39 -3.34
N PRO A 27 5.87 -8.05 -4.52
CA PRO A 27 7.00 -7.91 -5.44
C PRO A 27 7.09 -6.51 -6.03
N ASP A 28 5.99 -5.77 -6.05
CA ASP A 28 5.94 -4.37 -6.49
C ASP A 28 4.90 -3.58 -5.68
N PRO A 29 5.31 -2.93 -4.56
CA PRO A 29 4.39 -2.20 -3.70
C PRO A 29 3.80 -0.97 -4.41
N ARG A 30 4.57 -0.30 -5.28
CA ARG A 30 4.10 0.87 -6.01
C ARG A 30 3.00 0.50 -7.01
N LEU A 31 3.21 -0.57 -7.78
CA LEU A 31 2.19 -1.06 -8.71
C LEU A 31 0.89 -1.42 -7.98
N ALA A 32 0.97 -2.01 -6.78
CA ALA A 32 -0.23 -2.32 -6.00
C ALA A 32 -1.01 -1.06 -5.58
N LEU A 33 -0.31 0.00 -5.15
CA LEU A 33 -0.95 1.28 -4.84
C LEU A 33 -1.58 1.93 -6.09
N GLU A 34 -0.89 1.88 -7.23
CA GLU A 34 -1.41 2.36 -8.52
C GLU A 34 -2.61 1.53 -9.02
N MET A 35 -2.67 0.23 -8.74
CA MET A 35 -3.85 -0.60 -9.05
C MET A 35 -5.06 -0.24 -8.18
N ILE A 36 -4.83 0.19 -6.94
CA ILE A 36 -5.89 0.65 -6.02
C ILE A 36 -6.40 2.02 -6.45
N GLY A 37 -5.49 2.98 -6.64
CA GLY A 37 -5.80 4.38 -6.90
C GLY A 37 -6.05 4.78 -8.36
N GLY A 38 -5.59 3.95 -9.30
CA GLY A 38 -5.38 4.36 -10.69
C GLY A 38 -4.02 5.04 -10.87
N ARG A 39 -3.72 5.44 -12.10
CA ARG A 39 -2.51 6.22 -12.44
C ARG A 39 -2.89 7.58 -13.02
N GLU A 40 -2.08 8.59 -12.74
CA GLU A 40 -2.25 9.90 -13.35
C GLU A 40 -2.12 9.78 -14.89
N GLY A 41 -3.09 10.36 -15.62
CA GLY A 41 -3.14 10.29 -17.08
C GLY A 41 -3.40 8.89 -17.66
N GLY A 42 -3.97 7.96 -16.89
CA GLY A 42 -4.18 6.59 -17.36
C GLY A 42 -5.36 5.85 -16.76
N ARG A 43 -5.21 4.54 -16.54
CA ARG A 43 -6.35 3.68 -16.21
C ARG A 43 -6.81 3.93 -14.77
N GLU A 44 -8.13 3.98 -14.59
CA GLU A 44 -8.79 3.96 -13.29
C GLU A 44 -8.37 2.73 -12.45
N GLY A 45 -8.27 2.97 -11.14
CA GLY A 45 -8.00 1.92 -10.15
C GLY A 45 -9.28 1.16 -9.78
N VAL A 46 -9.15 0.22 -8.86
CA VAL A 46 -10.31 -0.55 -8.38
C VAL A 46 -11.20 0.26 -7.44
N LEU A 47 -10.68 1.30 -6.80
CA LEU A 47 -11.42 2.11 -5.83
C LEU A 47 -12.25 3.19 -6.53
N ALA A 48 -13.52 3.31 -6.15
CA ALA A 48 -14.40 4.36 -6.65
C ALA A 48 -13.96 5.76 -6.18
N PRO A 49 -14.27 6.84 -6.93
CA PRO A 49 -14.15 8.20 -6.43
C PRO A 49 -14.92 8.37 -5.11
N GLY A 50 -14.30 9.03 -4.13
CA GLY A 50 -14.83 9.16 -2.77
C GLY A 50 -14.62 7.94 -1.87
N GLY A 51 -14.17 6.81 -2.43
CA GLY A 51 -13.94 5.56 -1.71
C GLY A 51 -12.77 5.63 -0.74
N LEU A 52 -12.76 4.69 0.22
CA LEU A 52 -11.79 4.62 1.31
C LEU A 52 -10.72 3.56 1.06
N PHE A 53 -9.46 3.92 1.28
CA PHE A 53 -8.35 2.98 1.30
C PHE A 53 -7.72 2.94 2.69
N MET A 54 -7.80 1.79 3.34
CA MET A 54 -7.11 1.53 4.60
C MET A 54 -5.85 0.72 4.34
N LEU A 55 -4.72 1.21 4.85
CA LEU A 55 -3.42 0.58 4.72
C LEU A 55 -2.77 0.46 6.09
N THR A 56 -2.36 -0.75 6.45
CA THR A 56 -1.45 -0.96 7.59
C THR A 56 -0.15 -1.55 7.08
N THR A 57 0.98 -0.98 7.47
CA THR A 57 2.28 -1.50 7.06
C THR A 57 3.35 -1.16 8.09
N PRO A 58 4.18 -2.13 8.49
CA PRO A 58 5.34 -1.89 9.35
C PRO A 58 6.57 -1.39 8.57
N PHE A 59 6.50 -1.32 7.24
CA PHE A 59 7.65 -1.02 6.37
C PHE A 59 8.85 -1.96 6.59
N SER A 60 8.60 -3.21 7.03
CA SER A 60 9.62 -4.21 7.28
C SER A 60 9.99 -4.98 6.00
N TRP A 61 10.66 -4.27 5.09
CA TRP A 61 11.08 -4.80 3.79
C TRP A 61 12.03 -5.98 3.93
N LYS A 62 11.88 -6.98 3.05
CA LYS A 62 12.81 -8.09 2.90
C LYS A 62 12.97 -8.40 1.42
N GLU A 63 14.21 -8.61 0.98
CA GLU A 63 14.53 -8.88 -0.44
C GLU A 63 13.86 -10.15 -0.97
N CYS A 64 13.55 -11.12 -0.10
CA CYS A 64 12.83 -12.33 -0.48
C CYS A 64 11.39 -12.08 -0.95
N PHE A 65 10.80 -10.93 -0.63
CA PHE A 65 9.47 -10.54 -1.08
C PHE A 65 9.51 -9.39 -2.09
N THR A 66 10.32 -8.37 -1.81
CA THR A 66 10.37 -7.15 -2.61
C THR A 66 11.82 -6.88 -2.99
N PRO A 67 12.17 -6.83 -4.29
CA PRO A 67 13.50 -6.42 -4.72
C PRO A 67 13.89 -5.07 -4.11
N LYS A 68 15.15 -4.90 -3.73
CA LYS A 68 15.64 -3.75 -2.94
C LYS A 68 15.36 -2.42 -3.64
N GLU A 69 15.50 -2.39 -4.95
CA GLU A 69 15.21 -1.25 -5.83
C GLU A 69 13.74 -0.82 -5.84
N LYS A 70 12.83 -1.66 -5.34
CA LYS A 70 11.39 -1.39 -5.24
C LYS A 70 10.93 -1.05 -3.82
N TRP A 71 11.83 -0.95 -2.85
CA TRP A 71 11.48 -0.53 -1.49
C TRP A 71 11.07 0.94 -1.50
N LEU A 72 9.83 1.24 -1.10
CA LEU A 72 9.37 2.62 -1.02
C LEU A 72 10.25 3.38 -0.02
N GLY A 73 10.82 4.51 -0.44
CA GLY A 73 11.71 5.32 0.40
C GLY A 73 13.03 4.64 0.79
N GLY A 74 13.39 3.49 0.22
CA GLY A 74 14.65 2.80 0.49
C GLY A 74 14.67 1.95 1.78
N ALA A 75 15.86 1.81 2.37
CA ALA A 75 16.18 0.80 3.40
C ALA A 75 16.33 1.38 4.82
N ALA A 76 15.73 2.55 5.10
CA ALA A 76 15.80 3.18 6.41
C ALA A 76 15.24 2.23 7.51
N PRO A 77 16.00 1.93 8.58
CA PRO A 77 15.60 0.92 9.57
C PRO A 77 14.31 1.24 10.33
N ASP A 78 13.97 2.53 10.47
CA ASP A 78 12.81 3.01 11.22
C ASP A 78 11.56 3.24 10.35
N GLY A 79 11.66 2.98 9.05
CA GLY A 79 10.54 3.12 8.10
C GLY A 79 10.09 4.56 7.83
N LYS A 80 10.77 5.59 8.36
CA LYS A 80 10.34 6.99 8.19
C LYS A 80 10.39 7.44 6.72
N ASP A 81 11.44 7.07 6.00
CA ASP A 81 11.58 7.41 4.59
C ASP A 81 10.53 6.69 3.74
N SER A 82 10.27 5.40 4.03
CA SER A 82 9.19 4.64 3.40
C SER A 82 7.82 5.26 3.65
N HIS A 83 7.60 5.75 4.87
CA HIS A 83 6.37 6.42 5.24
C HIS A 83 6.21 7.76 4.53
N ALA A 84 7.25 8.58 4.45
CA ALA A 84 7.24 9.83 3.70
C ALA A 84 6.98 9.61 2.20
N GLU A 85 7.65 8.61 1.60
CA GLU A 85 7.45 8.26 0.19
C GLU A 85 6.04 7.73 -0.08
N LEU A 86 5.47 6.92 0.83
CA LEU A 86 4.07 6.52 0.75
C LEU A 86 3.14 7.73 0.69
N LYS A 87 3.31 8.72 1.59
CA LYS A 87 2.45 9.91 1.60
C LYS A 87 2.57 10.71 0.31
N ARG A 88 3.79 10.88 -0.20
CA ARG A 88 4.05 11.56 -1.48
C ARG A 88 3.35 10.84 -2.63
N LEU A 89 3.45 9.52 -2.67
CA LEU A 89 2.82 8.68 -3.68
C LEU A 89 1.30 8.77 -3.66
N MET A 90 0.71 8.56 -2.49
CA MET A 90 -0.74 8.63 -2.30
C MET A 90 -1.29 10.00 -2.71
N GLY A 91 -0.59 11.08 -2.37
CA GLY A 91 -0.94 12.44 -2.81
C GLY A 91 -0.94 12.59 -4.34
N GLY A 92 0.09 12.06 -5.02
CA GLY A 92 0.15 12.03 -6.49
C GLY A 92 -0.94 11.17 -7.13
N LEU A 93 -1.45 10.15 -6.43
CA LEU A 93 -2.59 9.33 -6.86
C LEU A 93 -3.96 9.98 -6.55
N GLY A 94 -3.97 11.23 -6.06
CA GLY A 94 -5.18 11.96 -5.73
C GLY A 94 -5.89 11.38 -4.50
N PHE A 95 -5.14 10.93 -3.50
CA PHE A 95 -5.70 10.58 -2.20
C PHE A 95 -5.47 11.69 -1.17
N LYS A 96 -6.47 11.85 -0.31
CA LYS A 96 -6.39 12.66 0.90
C LYS A 96 -6.23 11.76 2.12
N LEU A 97 -5.22 12.02 2.94
CA LEU A 97 -5.06 11.35 4.24
C LEU A 97 -6.16 11.83 5.19
N LEU A 98 -6.94 10.90 5.73
CA LEU A 98 -7.98 11.17 6.73
C LEU A 98 -7.52 10.86 8.15
N LYS A 99 -6.79 9.76 8.32
CA LYS A 99 -6.32 9.31 9.63
C LYS A 99 -5.00 8.57 9.52
N GLU A 100 -4.16 8.72 10.55
CA GLU A 100 -2.88 8.04 10.70
C GLU A 100 -2.65 7.74 12.18
N GLN A 101 -2.19 6.54 12.50
CA GLN A 101 -1.79 6.16 13.85
C GLN A 101 -0.85 4.94 13.82
N GLU A 102 0.02 4.84 14.81
CA GLU A 102 0.68 3.58 15.12
C GLU A 102 -0.32 2.60 15.72
N MET A 103 -0.28 1.34 15.28
CA MET A 103 -1.21 0.31 15.73
C MET A 103 -0.46 -0.97 16.10
N PRO A 104 0.03 -1.11 17.35
CA PRO A 104 0.69 -2.33 17.81
C PRO A 104 -0.21 -3.57 17.63
N LEU A 105 0.37 -4.66 17.12
CA LEU A 105 -0.32 -5.94 16.98
C LEU A 105 0.62 -7.12 17.12
N ILE A 106 0.06 -8.28 17.45
CA ILE A 106 0.76 -9.56 17.52
C ILE A 106 0.29 -10.43 16.36
N ILE A 107 1.23 -10.89 15.53
CA ILE A 107 0.99 -11.93 14.52
C ILE A 107 1.35 -13.28 15.13
N HIS A 108 0.35 -14.15 15.28
CA HIS A 108 0.56 -15.52 15.70
C HIS A 108 0.84 -16.40 14.46
N GLN A 109 2.10 -16.76 14.23
CA GLN A 109 2.47 -17.59 13.08
C GLN A 109 2.21 -19.08 13.36
N HIS A 110 2.61 -19.57 14.53
CA HIS A 110 2.27 -20.89 15.05
C HIS A 110 2.42 -20.90 16.58
N ALA A 111 2.07 -22.01 17.24
CA ALA A 111 1.97 -22.15 18.70
C ALA A 111 3.22 -21.75 19.53
N ARG A 112 4.36 -21.49 18.89
CA ARG A 112 5.63 -21.12 19.52
C ARG A 112 6.34 -19.94 18.81
N LEU A 113 5.68 -19.30 17.85
CA LEU A 113 6.24 -18.17 17.10
C LEU A 113 5.19 -17.07 16.99
N PHE A 114 5.53 -15.94 17.62
CA PHE A 114 4.76 -14.71 17.62
C PHE A 114 5.66 -13.59 17.13
N GLU A 115 5.10 -12.67 16.37
CA GLU A 115 5.78 -11.45 15.92
C GLU A 115 5.02 -10.26 16.47
N LEU A 116 5.67 -9.46 17.32
CA LEU A 116 5.15 -8.16 17.74
C LEU A 116 5.64 -7.10 16.76
N ILE A 117 4.70 -6.39 16.15
CA ILE A 117 5.00 -5.27 15.25
C ILE A 117 4.14 -4.06 15.58
N THR A 118 4.65 -2.87 15.22
CA THR A 118 3.93 -1.60 15.33
C THR A 118 3.78 -0.98 13.94
N PRO A 119 2.87 -1.49 13.10
CA PRO A 119 2.61 -0.90 11.80
C PRO A 119 2.02 0.50 11.90
N MET A 120 2.31 1.30 10.89
CA MET A 120 1.58 2.53 10.64
C MET A 120 0.25 2.18 9.98
N ALA A 121 -0.86 2.56 10.62
CA ALA A 121 -2.22 2.43 10.10
C ALA A 121 -2.68 3.77 9.54
N THR A 122 -3.08 3.78 8.27
CA THR A 122 -3.52 4.97 7.55
C THR A 122 -4.86 4.74 6.88
N VAL A 123 -5.70 5.77 6.85
CA VAL A 123 -6.97 5.81 6.12
C VAL A 123 -6.92 6.95 5.14
N TRP A 124 -7.15 6.64 3.88
CA TRP A 124 -7.11 7.55 2.75
C TRP A 124 -8.48 7.62 2.08
N GLN A 125 -8.82 8.77 1.52
CA GLN A 125 -9.98 8.93 0.66
C GLN A 125 -9.54 9.27 -0.76
N LYS A 126 -10.06 8.56 -1.75
CA LYS A 126 -9.81 8.89 -3.16
C LYS A 126 -10.62 10.12 -3.54
N MET A 127 -9.96 11.13 -4.09
CA MET A 127 -10.58 12.34 -4.62
C MET A 127 -10.99 12.17 -6.08
#